data_AF-A0AAV7ISE9-F1
#
_entry.id   AF-A0AAV7ISE9-F1
#
_cell.length_a   1.000
_cell.length_b   1.000
_cell.length_c   1.000
_cell.angle_alpha   90.00
_cell.angle_beta   90.00
_cell.angle_gamma   90.00
#
_symmetry.space_group_name_H-M   'P 1'
#
loop_
_entity.id
_entity.type
_entity.pdbx_description
1 polymer ?
#
loop_
_entity_poly.entity_id
_entity_poly.type
_entity_poly.pdbx_seq_one_letter_code
_entity_poly.pdbx_strand_id
1 'polypeptide(L)'
;MKTFNLYFPLTFFIEVILFSTQVIQAHEFSQGSITTSVEEIIEACYRNENCEDQFANCVNYECQCKNNYVRKGKKCYGKVHAQCNDSSQCLSTRLRCENGTCSAPDEEKVGNNLCFDKSGVVVCYGPTVTTGWSNGICRLHANDFTVMGKLERTRPGHMECRPMWSSDVELSSKYDLLQPNENIKWKTRDFTLDKAVYGGSDEINRPTLLCQTEYNHMNFVGRLSVPDFDECQFLFYGTVARSKVFDVLVYDI
;
A
#
# COMPACT_ATOMS: atom_id res chain seq x y z
N MET A 1 -7.64 -58.45 23.36
CA MET A 1 -6.68 -58.87 22.32
C MET A 1 -6.02 -57.62 21.75
N LYS A 2 -4.68 -57.56 21.88
CA LYS A 2 -3.68 -56.70 21.21
C LYS A 2 -3.77 -55.17 21.37
N THR A 3 -3.15 -54.72 22.46
CA THR A 3 -2.36 -53.49 22.56
C THR A 3 -1.18 -53.50 21.58
N PHE A 4 -0.86 -52.35 20.98
CA PHE A 4 0.44 -52.10 20.33
C PHE A 4 1.12 -50.92 21.00
N ASN A 5 2.11 -51.27 21.83
CA ASN A 5 3.20 -50.41 22.24
C ASN A 5 4.17 -50.26 21.07
N LEU A 6 4.65 -49.05 20.81
CA LEU A 6 5.95 -48.84 20.18
C LEU A 6 6.73 -47.84 21.03
N TYR A 7 7.93 -48.27 21.36
CA TYR A 7 8.84 -47.78 22.38
C TYR A 7 10.12 -47.30 21.69
N PHE A 8 10.77 -46.31 22.31
CA PHE A 8 12.19 -45.90 22.22
C PHE A 8 12.68 -45.00 21.05
N PRO A 9 13.79 -44.23 21.26
CA PRO A 9 14.40 -43.75 22.52
C PRO A 9 14.68 -42.23 22.56
N LEU A 10 14.64 -41.66 23.76
CA LEU A 10 15.53 -40.58 24.17
C LEU A 10 16.94 -41.16 24.36
N THR A 11 17.98 -40.55 23.77
CA THR A 11 19.25 -40.22 24.45
C THR A 11 20.27 -39.50 23.54
N PHE A 12 20.76 -38.36 24.05
CA PHE A 12 22.14 -37.83 23.96
C PHE A 12 22.76 -37.44 22.60
N PHE A 13 23.04 -36.14 22.42
CA PHE A 13 24.41 -35.61 22.51
C PHE A 13 24.38 -34.13 22.96
N ILE A 14 25.11 -33.88 24.05
CA ILE A 14 25.45 -32.60 24.68
C ILE A 14 26.84 -32.19 24.17
N GLU A 15 27.10 -30.88 24.15
CA GLU A 15 28.39 -30.19 23.93
C GLU A 15 28.92 -30.23 22.49
N VAL A 16 29.27 -29.09 21.87
CA VAL A 16 30.44 -28.26 22.22
C VAL A 16 30.28 -26.84 21.62
N ILE A 17 30.21 -25.83 22.51
CA ILE A 17 31.09 -24.63 22.60
C ILE A 17 31.14 -23.72 21.36
N LEU A 18 30.58 -22.50 21.49
CA LEU A 18 31.26 -21.18 21.55
C LEU A 18 32.19 -20.83 20.37
N PHE A 19 32.20 -19.53 20.05
CA PHE A 19 33.04 -18.80 19.11
C PHE A 19 32.43 -18.50 17.74
N SER A 20 31.73 -17.36 17.68
CA SER A 20 31.94 -16.42 16.58
C SER A 20 31.87 -14.98 17.09
N THR A 21 32.71 -14.69 18.09
CA THR A 21 33.24 -13.35 18.35
C THR A 21 34.73 -13.40 18.04
N GLN A 22 35.18 -12.41 17.24
CA GLN A 22 36.56 -12.15 16.79
C GLN A 22 37.01 -13.11 15.66
N VAL A 23 37.60 -12.67 14.55
CA VAL A 23 38.68 -11.70 14.40
C VAL A 23 38.60 -11.05 13.01
N ILE A 24 38.78 -9.74 13.02
CA ILE A 24 39.08 -8.85 11.90
C ILE A 24 40.27 -9.41 11.12
N GLN A 25 40.08 -9.84 9.87
CA GLN A 25 41.17 -9.87 8.90
C GLN A 25 41.16 -8.57 8.11
N ALA A 26 42.10 -7.72 8.49
CA ALA A 26 42.48 -6.53 7.76
C ALA A 26 43.00 -6.92 6.36
N HIS A 27 42.27 -6.51 5.34
CA HIS A 27 42.86 -6.22 4.04
C HIS A 27 43.06 -4.71 3.95
N GLU A 28 44.28 -4.26 4.23
CA GLU A 28 44.73 -2.94 3.79
C GLU A 28 44.83 -2.96 2.27
N PHE A 29 43.96 -2.21 1.58
CA PHE A 29 44.31 -1.50 0.35
C PHE A 29 43.30 -0.37 0.11
N SER A 30 43.84 0.85 0.01
CA SER A 30 43.24 2.08 -0.55
C SER A 30 42.21 2.87 0.31
N GLN A 31 42.76 3.78 1.11
CA GLN A 31 42.24 5.11 1.50
C GLN A 31 40.73 5.39 1.31
N GLY A 32 40.02 5.40 2.43
CA GLY A 32 38.63 5.87 2.56
C GLY A 32 37.93 5.21 3.76
N SER A 33 38.45 5.43 4.98
CA SER A 33 37.96 4.79 6.20
C SER A 33 36.54 5.25 6.55
N ILE A 34 35.54 4.40 6.34
CA ILE A 34 34.21 4.54 6.94
C ILE A 34 34.01 3.32 7.85
N THR A 35 34.64 3.35 9.01
CA THR A 35 34.27 2.49 10.15
C THR A 35 33.37 3.32 11.05
N THR A 36 32.13 3.56 10.61
CA THR A 36 31.14 4.19 11.49
C THR A 36 30.88 3.23 12.64
N SER A 37 31.21 3.63 13.86
CA SER A 37 30.99 2.76 15.02
C SER A 37 29.49 2.53 15.24
N VAL A 38 29.10 1.40 15.83
CA VAL A 38 27.69 1.14 16.16
C VAL A 38 27.14 2.27 17.05
N GLU A 39 27.97 2.85 17.92
CA GLU A 39 27.63 4.03 18.74
C GLU A 39 27.37 5.27 17.89
N GLU A 40 28.15 5.52 16.84
CA GLU A 40 27.91 6.64 15.90
C GLU A 40 26.62 6.44 15.08
N ILE A 41 26.30 5.22 14.66
CA ILE A 41 25.03 4.92 13.97
C ILE A 41 23.84 5.14 14.92
N ILE A 42 23.99 4.75 16.19
CA ILE A 42 22.99 4.94 17.23
C ILE A 42 22.78 6.43 17.52
N GLU A 43 23.85 7.19 17.73
CA GLU A 43 23.77 8.63 18.00
C GLU A 43 23.20 9.41 16.80
N ALA A 44 23.63 9.10 15.57
CA ALA A 44 23.10 9.72 14.35
C ALA A 44 21.61 9.38 14.14
N CYS A 45 21.17 8.17 14.52
CA CYS A 45 19.75 7.83 14.51
C CYS A 45 18.99 8.68 15.54
N TYR A 46 19.46 8.76 16.80
CA TYR A 46 18.80 9.56 17.84
C TYR A 46 18.73 11.06 17.52
N ARG A 47 19.70 11.59 16.75
CA ARG A 47 19.67 12.97 16.22
C ARG A 47 18.79 13.13 14.97
N ASN A 48 18.14 12.06 14.53
CA ASN A 48 17.37 11.96 13.29
C ASN A 48 18.20 12.25 12.02
N GLU A 49 19.53 12.25 12.12
CA GLU A 49 20.46 12.50 11.01
C GLU A 49 20.42 11.35 9.99
N ASN A 50 20.11 10.13 10.46
CA ASN A 50 19.94 8.95 9.61
C ASN A 50 18.54 8.85 8.95
N CYS A 51 17.57 9.65 9.40
CA CYS A 51 16.24 9.66 8.82
C CYS A 51 16.15 10.78 7.78
N GLU A 52 16.33 10.42 6.52
CA GLU A 52 16.33 11.34 5.36
C GLU A 52 15.02 12.12 5.16
N ASP A 53 13.95 11.79 5.89
CA ASP A 53 12.64 12.43 5.81
C ASP A 53 12.29 13.17 7.11
N GLN A 54 11.96 14.46 7.00
CA GLN A 54 11.58 15.33 8.12
C GLN A 54 10.33 14.88 8.89
N PHE A 55 9.52 14.00 8.30
CA PHE A 55 8.33 13.40 8.92
C PHE A 55 8.59 12.00 9.49
N ALA A 56 9.84 11.55 9.51
CA ALA A 56 10.29 10.38 10.25
C ALA A 56 10.98 10.79 11.56
N ASN A 57 10.92 9.90 12.55
CA ASN A 57 11.67 9.93 13.79
C ASN A 57 12.44 8.60 13.93
N CYS A 58 13.63 8.63 14.50
CA CYS A 58 14.28 7.39 14.94
C CYS A 58 13.61 6.86 16.22
N VAL A 59 13.17 5.60 16.17
CA VAL A 59 12.62 4.86 17.31
C VAL A 59 13.26 3.47 17.28
N ASN A 60 13.90 3.07 18.39
CA ASN A 60 14.58 1.77 18.51
C ASN A 60 15.56 1.48 17.36
N TYR A 61 16.35 2.48 16.97
CA TYR A 61 17.34 2.39 15.88
C TYR A 61 16.75 2.24 14.47
N GLU A 62 15.44 2.45 14.32
CA GLU A 62 14.76 2.42 13.02
C GLU A 62 14.01 3.74 12.76
N CYS A 63 14.07 4.23 11.52
CA CYS A 63 13.26 5.38 11.12
C CYS A 63 11.79 4.99 11.00
N GLN A 64 10.95 5.59 11.84
CA GLN A 64 9.50 5.40 11.83
C GLN A 64 8.82 6.71 11.48
N CYS A 65 7.78 6.67 10.65
CA CYS A 65 7.02 7.87 10.34
C CYS A 65 6.29 8.39 11.58
N LYS A 66 6.21 9.72 11.73
CA LYS A 66 5.42 10.40 12.76
C LYS A 66 3.95 9.96 12.69
N ASN A 67 3.21 10.22 13.77
CA ASN A 67 1.77 10.01 13.79
C ASN A 67 1.08 10.73 12.61
N ASN A 68 0.08 10.08 12.02
CA ASN A 68 -0.63 10.51 10.82
C ASN A 68 0.17 10.45 9.51
N TYR A 69 1.35 9.83 9.48
CA TYR A 69 2.09 9.56 8.25
C TYR A 69 2.17 8.05 7.98
N VAL A 70 2.50 7.70 6.73
CA VAL A 70 2.72 6.32 6.27
C VAL A 70 4.04 6.21 5.54
N ARG A 71 4.75 5.10 5.73
CA ARG A 71 6.07 4.89 5.15
C ARG A 71 5.97 4.19 3.79
N LYS A 72 6.77 4.64 2.83
CA LYS A 72 7.15 3.86 1.63
C LYS A 72 8.62 4.08 1.36
N GLY A 73 9.42 3.01 1.47
CA GLY A 73 10.88 3.12 1.37
C GLY A 73 11.43 4.06 2.46
N LYS A 74 12.10 5.14 2.05
CA LYS A 74 12.65 6.14 2.97
C LYS A 74 11.74 7.36 3.20
N LYS A 75 10.62 7.46 2.47
CA LYS A 75 9.73 8.63 2.50
C LYS A 75 8.48 8.38 3.36
N CYS A 76 8.04 9.42 4.06
CA CYS A 76 6.81 9.46 4.83
C CYS A 76 5.77 10.33 4.12
N TYR A 77 4.55 9.81 4.00
CA TYR A 77 3.43 10.48 3.33
C TYR A 77 2.33 10.78 4.33
N GLY A 78 1.85 12.02 4.35
CA GLY A 78 0.81 12.49 5.25
C GLY A 78 -0.56 11.93 4.89
N LYS A 79 -1.27 11.39 5.88
CA LYS A 79 -2.72 11.12 5.83
C LYS A 79 -3.49 12.43 5.99
N VAL A 80 -4.81 12.37 5.95
CA VAL A 80 -5.67 13.53 6.26
C VAL A 80 -5.26 14.14 7.61
N HIS A 81 -5.17 15.46 7.66
CA HIS A 81 -4.72 16.28 8.80
C HIS A 81 -3.22 16.17 9.17
N ALA A 82 -2.41 15.41 8.44
CA ALA A 82 -0.96 15.48 8.58
C ALA A 82 -0.43 16.85 8.13
N GLN A 83 0.66 17.32 8.72
CA GLN A 83 1.31 18.56 8.25
C GLN A 83 1.99 18.34 6.90
N CYS A 84 2.05 19.37 6.08
CA CYS A 84 2.72 19.34 4.80
C CYS A 84 3.18 20.72 4.38
N ASN A 85 4.21 20.75 3.55
CA ASN A 85 4.68 21.93 2.84
C ASN A 85 4.28 21.89 1.35
N ASP A 86 4.07 20.69 0.81
CA ASP A 86 3.74 20.47 -0.60
C ASP A 86 2.86 19.22 -0.79
N SER A 87 2.05 19.21 -1.86
CA SER A 87 1.11 18.12 -2.18
C SER A 87 1.79 16.76 -2.45
N SER A 88 3.07 16.74 -2.86
CA SER A 88 3.87 15.52 -3.01
C SER A 88 4.21 14.83 -1.69
N GLN A 89 3.95 15.50 -0.56
CA GLN A 89 4.09 14.94 0.78
C GLN A 89 2.78 14.31 1.28
N CYS A 90 1.66 14.53 0.60
CA CYS A 90 0.37 13.96 0.95
C CYS A 90 0.12 12.65 0.21
N LEU A 91 -0.49 11.69 0.91
CA LEU A 91 -0.81 10.35 0.40
C LEU A 91 -1.84 10.43 -0.73
N SER A 92 -1.60 9.69 -1.81
CA SER A 92 -2.48 9.50 -2.97
C SER A 92 -2.73 10.74 -3.82
N THR A 93 -3.32 10.52 -4.99
CA THR A 93 -3.84 11.58 -5.87
C THR A 93 -5.03 12.34 -5.28
N ARG A 94 -5.65 11.85 -4.19
CA ARG A 94 -6.78 12.54 -3.56
C ARG A 94 -6.35 13.66 -2.62
N LEU A 95 -5.26 13.50 -1.88
CA LEU A 95 -4.91 14.47 -0.83
C LEU A 95 -4.01 15.59 -1.36
N ARG A 96 -4.35 16.84 -1.06
CA ARG A 96 -3.55 18.01 -1.39
C ARG A 96 -3.10 18.75 -0.14
N CYS A 97 -2.01 19.51 -0.25
CA CYS A 97 -1.54 20.32 0.86
C CYS A 97 -2.28 21.67 0.88
N GLU A 98 -3.19 21.84 1.84
CA GLU A 98 -3.94 23.08 2.04
C GLU A 98 -3.70 23.62 3.43
N ASN A 99 -3.39 24.92 3.51
CA ASN A 99 -3.15 25.62 4.77
C ASN A 99 -2.12 24.89 5.67
N GLY A 100 -1.11 24.28 5.05
CA GLY A 100 -0.06 23.52 5.74
C GLY A 100 -0.46 22.13 6.23
N THR A 101 -1.61 21.60 5.80
CA THR A 101 -2.09 20.25 6.17
C THR A 101 -2.62 19.48 4.97
N CYS A 102 -2.46 18.16 4.98
CA CYS A 102 -3.02 17.28 3.97
C CYS A 102 -4.53 17.20 4.14
N SER A 103 -5.28 17.71 3.17
CA SER A 103 -6.73 17.68 3.14
C SER A 103 -7.22 16.82 1.98
N ALA A 104 -8.39 16.20 2.16
CA ALA A 104 -9.13 15.61 1.07
C ALA A 104 -10.11 16.68 0.55
N PRO A 105 -9.94 17.19 -0.68
CA PRO A 105 -10.95 18.06 -1.25
C PRO A 105 -12.25 17.30 -1.45
N ASP A 106 -13.35 18.05 -1.42
CA ASP A 106 -14.66 17.52 -1.80
C ASP A 106 -14.61 17.01 -3.24
N GLU A 107 -15.37 15.95 -3.51
CA GLU A 107 -15.55 15.46 -4.87
C GLU A 107 -16.38 16.47 -5.65
N GLU A 108 -15.83 16.95 -6.76
CA GLU A 108 -16.52 17.89 -7.64
C GLU A 108 -17.35 17.11 -8.65
N LYS A 109 -18.62 17.52 -8.80
CA LYS A 109 -19.50 16.94 -9.81
C LYS A 109 -19.22 17.57 -11.17
N VAL A 110 -18.57 16.81 -12.05
CA VAL A 110 -18.33 17.20 -13.45
C VAL A 110 -19.26 16.39 -14.35
N GLY A 111 -20.38 17.00 -14.75
CA GLY A 111 -21.45 16.31 -15.47
C GLY A 111 -22.09 15.21 -14.62
N ASN A 112 -21.99 13.95 -15.06
CA ASN A 112 -22.47 12.78 -14.32
C ASN A 112 -21.36 12.08 -13.51
N ASN A 113 -20.14 12.63 -13.51
CA ASN A 113 -19.00 12.05 -12.82
C ASN A 113 -18.72 12.82 -11.52
N LEU A 114 -18.16 12.11 -10.55
CA LEU A 114 -17.54 12.63 -9.34
C LEU A 114 -16.03 12.59 -9.55
N CYS A 115 -15.41 13.76 -9.56
CA CYS A 115 -14.00 13.92 -9.84
C CYS A 115 -13.28 14.55 -8.66
N PHE A 116 -12.02 14.22 -8.48
CA PHE A 116 -11.12 14.96 -7.59
C PHE A 116 -9.90 15.43 -8.37
N ASP A 117 -9.50 16.66 -8.08
CA ASP A 117 -8.32 17.31 -8.67
C ASP A 117 -7.27 17.60 -7.59
N LYS A 118 -6.07 17.08 -7.80
CA LYS A 118 -4.85 17.43 -7.07
C LYS A 118 -3.83 18.00 -8.03
N SER A 119 -3.64 19.32 -8.00
CA SER A 119 -2.56 19.98 -8.75
C SER A 119 -2.56 19.66 -10.26
N GLY A 120 -3.75 19.56 -10.88
CA GLY A 120 -3.93 19.21 -12.30
C GLY A 120 -4.12 17.72 -12.55
N VAL A 121 -4.08 16.89 -11.51
CA VAL A 121 -4.36 15.45 -11.58
C VAL A 121 -5.85 15.22 -11.35
N VAL A 122 -6.60 15.00 -12.43
CA VAL A 122 -8.04 14.73 -12.37
C VAL A 122 -8.31 13.23 -12.44
N VAL A 123 -8.93 12.67 -11.40
CA VAL A 123 -9.46 11.30 -11.39
C VAL A 123 -10.97 11.37 -11.23
N CYS A 124 -11.71 10.65 -12.09
CA CYS A 124 -13.17 10.69 -12.12
C CYS A 124 -13.79 9.30 -11.95
N TYR A 125 -14.93 9.27 -11.28
CA TYR A 125 -15.78 8.11 -11.08
C TYR A 125 -17.20 8.42 -11.59
N GLY A 126 -17.83 7.51 -12.30
CA GLY A 126 -19.17 7.77 -12.85
C GLY A 126 -19.89 6.56 -13.43
N PRO A 127 -21.11 6.74 -13.94
CA PRO A 127 -22.04 5.64 -14.27
C PRO A 127 -21.72 4.86 -15.57
N THR A 128 -20.70 5.25 -16.35
CA THR A 128 -20.61 4.81 -17.76
C THR A 128 -20.08 3.38 -17.96
N VAL A 129 -20.93 2.56 -18.58
CA VAL A 129 -20.69 1.20 -19.08
C VAL A 129 -20.19 1.28 -20.53
N THR A 130 -18.92 1.62 -20.78
CA THR A 130 -18.35 1.47 -22.13
C THR A 130 -16.98 0.80 -22.09
N THR A 131 -17.00 -0.38 -22.71
CA THR A 131 -15.90 -1.26 -23.11
C THR A 131 -14.62 -0.51 -23.45
N GLY A 132 -13.59 -0.64 -22.61
CA GLY A 132 -12.26 -0.11 -22.93
C GLY A 132 -11.22 -0.33 -21.84
N TRP A 133 -11.61 -0.23 -20.57
CA TRP A 133 -10.73 -0.58 -19.45
C TRP A 133 -10.98 -2.02 -19.00
N SER A 134 -10.00 -2.90 -19.24
CA SER A 134 -10.10 -4.35 -19.11
C SER A 134 -10.34 -4.87 -17.69
N ASN A 135 -10.28 -4.02 -16.66
CA ASN A 135 -10.34 -4.46 -15.27
C ASN A 135 -11.60 -4.00 -14.52
N GLY A 136 -12.48 -3.19 -15.14
CA GLY A 136 -13.79 -2.84 -14.58
C GLY A 136 -13.72 -2.34 -13.14
N ILE A 137 -12.83 -1.39 -12.84
CA ILE A 137 -12.65 -0.93 -11.47
C ILE A 137 -13.87 -0.10 -11.06
N CYS A 138 -14.54 -0.52 -9.99
CA CYS A 138 -15.73 0.14 -9.46
C CYS A 138 -15.49 0.59 -8.02
N ARG A 139 -16.30 1.53 -7.54
CA ARG A 139 -16.36 1.91 -6.13
C ARG A 139 -17.79 1.89 -5.60
N LEU A 140 -17.89 1.59 -4.32
CA LEU A 140 -19.13 1.50 -3.56
C LEU A 140 -19.10 2.51 -2.43
N HIS A 141 -20.18 3.25 -2.25
CA HIS A 141 -20.35 4.14 -1.10
C HIS A 141 -21.17 3.39 -0.04
N ALA A 142 -20.55 3.09 1.10
CA ALA A 142 -21.18 2.44 2.23
C ALA A 142 -21.16 3.42 3.41
N ASN A 143 -22.30 4.07 3.70
CA ASN A 143 -22.49 5.06 4.76
C ASN A 143 -21.32 6.05 4.94
N ASP A 144 -20.31 5.67 5.73
CA ASP A 144 -19.17 6.50 6.14
C ASP A 144 -17.85 6.21 5.40
N PHE A 145 -17.82 5.23 4.49
CA PHE A 145 -16.61 4.84 3.76
C PHE A 145 -16.88 4.48 2.31
N THR A 146 -15.83 4.59 1.49
CA THR A 146 -15.88 4.26 0.06
C THR A 146 -14.98 3.09 -0.22
N VAL A 147 -15.49 2.04 -0.83
CA VAL A 147 -14.76 0.79 -1.05
C VAL A 147 -14.55 0.53 -2.52
N MET A 148 -13.35 0.11 -2.88
CA MET A 148 -13.08 -0.38 -4.24
C MET A 148 -13.52 -1.81 -4.45
N GLY A 149 -13.96 -2.04 -5.66
CA GLY A 149 -14.38 -3.32 -6.15
C GLY A 149 -13.97 -3.56 -7.60
N LYS A 150 -14.23 -4.79 -8.02
CA LYS A 150 -14.10 -5.22 -9.40
C LYS A 150 -15.49 -5.46 -9.94
N LEU A 151 -15.73 -4.96 -11.14
CA LEU A 151 -16.96 -5.19 -11.86
C LEU A 151 -16.97 -6.64 -12.36
N GLU A 152 -17.98 -7.38 -11.94
CA GLU A 152 -18.17 -8.78 -12.28
C GLU A 152 -19.49 -8.98 -13.00
N ARG A 153 -19.50 -9.87 -13.98
CA ARG A 153 -20.72 -10.32 -14.62
C ARG A 153 -21.34 -11.43 -13.80
N THR A 154 -22.47 -11.17 -13.15
CA THR A 154 -23.19 -12.22 -12.39
C THR A 154 -24.17 -13.00 -13.26
N ARG A 155 -24.77 -12.35 -14.26
CA ARG A 155 -25.67 -12.95 -15.26
C ARG A 155 -25.50 -12.25 -16.61
N PRO A 156 -25.95 -12.83 -17.74
CA PRO A 156 -25.95 -12.12 -19.01
C PRO A 156 -26.60 -10.73 -18.88
N GLY A 157 -25.85 -9.69 -19.26
CA GLY A 157 -26.30 -8.30 -19.19
C GLY A 157 -26.29 -7.64 -17.81
N HIS A 158 -25.91 -8.35 -16.74
CA HIS A 158 -25.91 -7.84 -15.37
C HIS A 158 -24.48 -7.76 -14.83
N MET A 159 -24.03 -6.54 -14.57
CA MET A 159 -22.73 -6.25 -14.00
C MET A 159 -22.92 -5.71 -12.58
N GLU A 160 -22.26 -6.32 -11.62
CA GLU A 160 -22.29 -5.92 -10.22
C GLU A 160 -20.86 -5.65 -9.74
N CYS A 161 -20.72 -4.69 -8.84
CA CYS A 161 -19.44 -4.38 -8.25
C CYS A 161 -19.19 -5.31 -7.06
N ARG A 162 -18.12 -6.11 -7.12
CA ARG A 162 -17.65 -6.92 -6.01
C ARG A 162 -16.58 -6.17 -5.21
N PRO A 163 -16.83 -5.81 -3.94
CA PRO A 163 -15.84 -5.17 -3.09
C PRO A 163 -14.61 -6.08 -2.80
N MET A 164 -13.42 -5.48 -2.65
CA MET A 164 -12.13 -6.18 -2.52
C MET A 164 -11.68 -6.51 -1.09
N TRP A 165 -12.53 -6.30 -0.08
CA TRP A 165 -12.09 -6.30 1.33
C TRP A 165 -12.66 -7.44 2.18
N SER A 166 -13.73 -8.10 1.73
CA SER A 166 -14.33 -9.22 2.45
C SER A 166 -15.08 -10.13 1.48
N SER A 167 -15.02 -11.43 1.76
CA SER A 167 -15.76 -12.48 1.05
C SER A 167 -17.26 -12.43 1.26
N ASP A 168 -17.68 -11.77 2.35
CA ASP A 168 -19.03 -11.85 2.89
C ASP A 168 -19.88 -10.65 2.48
N VAL A 169 -19.34 -9.75 1.65
CA VAL A 169 -20.01 -8.51 1.29
C VAL A 169 -20.84 -8.70 0.01
N GLU A 170 -22.06 -8.20 0.08
CA GLU A 170 -23.04 -8.25 -1.00
C GLU A 170 -22.54 -7.50 -2.25
N LEU A 171 -22.75 -8.15 -3.38
CA LEU A 171 -22.60 -7.52 -4.69
C LEU A 171 -23.60 -6.37 -4.80
N SER A 172 -23.16 -5.24 -5.35
CA SER A 172 -24.02 -4.07 -5.52
C SER A 172 -24.18 -3.70 -6.98
N SER A 173 -25.41 -3.37 -7.36
CA SER A 173 -25.76 -2.76 -8.64
C SER A 173 -25.63 -1.23 -8.64
N LYS A 174 -25.39 -0.63 -7.45
CA LYS A 174 -25.13 0.80 -7.27
C LYS A 174 -23.64 1.02 -7.03
N TYR A 175 -22.94 1.44 -8.07
CA TYR A 175 -21.50 1.69 -8.04
C TYR A 175 -21.13 2.81 -9.01
N ASP A 176 -19.99 3.45 -8.76
CA ASP A 176 -19.35 4.31 -9.74
C ASP A 176 -18.18 3.55 -10.39
N LEU A 177 -17.92 3.77 -11.67
CA LEU A 177 -16.77 3.22 -12.38
C LEU A 177 -15.65 4.23 -12.50
N LEU A 178 -14.41 3.80 -12.28
CA LEU A 178 -13.23 4.61 -12.59
C LEU A 178 -13.26 4.94 -14.08
N GLN A 179 -13.29 6.23 -14.41
CA GLN A 179 -13.35 6.68 -15.79
C GLN A 179 -11.98 6.55 -16.47
N PRO A 180 -11.93 6.17 -17.75
CA PRO A 180 -10.70 6.15 -18.52
C PRO A 180 -9.96 7.48 -18.48
N ASN A 181 -8.66 7.45 -18.24
CA ASN A 181 -7.78 8.62 -18.30
C ASN A 181 -6.42 8.18 -18.86
N GLU A 182 -5.93 8.87 -19.89
CA GLU A 182 -4.68 8.55 -20.58
C GLU A 182 -3.42 8.71 -19.72
N ASN A 183 -3.53 9.55 -18.68
CA ASN A 183 -2.46 9.79 -17.72
C ASN A 183 -2.50 8.81 -16.54
N ILE A 184 -3.47 7.89 -16.48
CA ILE A 184 -3.52 6.86 -15.44
C ILE A 184 -2.96 5.55 -15.99
N LYS A 185 -1.91 5.02 -15.36
CA LYS A 185 -1.19 3.82 -15.80
C LYS A 185 -0.85 2.92 -14.63
N TRP A 186 -0.69 1.62 -14.90
CA TRP A 186 -0.12 0.67 -13.94
C TRP A 186 1.40 0.81 -13.93
N LYS A 187 2.00 1.02 -12.75
CA LYS A 187 3.45 1.04 -12.56
C LYS A 187 3.92 -0.06 -11.61
N THR A 188 4.94 -0.79 -12.06
CA THR A 188 5.62 -1.82 -11.28
C THR A 188 6.76 -1.20 -10.47
N ARG A 189 6.79 -1.41 -9.15
CA ARG A 189 7.89 -1.10 -8.20
C ARG A 189 8.32 0.37 -8.04
N ASP A 190 8.40 1.16 -9.10
CA ASP A 190 8.85 2.56 -9.09
C ASP A 190 7.66 3.52 -9.14
N PHE A 191 6.92 3.56 -8.03
CA PHE A 191 5.82 4.50 -7.84
C PHE A 191 6.00 5.28 -6.55
N THR A 192 5.47 6.49 -6.54
CA THR A 192 5.37 7.31 -5.33
C THR A 192 3.92 7.32 -4.85
N LEU A 193 3.72 7.30 -3.53
CA LEU A 193 2.38 7.20 -2.97
C LEU A 193 1.52 8.43 -3.25
N ASP A 194 2.10 9.60 -3.47
CA ASP A 194 1.39 10.86 -3.80
C ASP A 194 0.78 10.87 -5.20
N LYS A 195 1.27 10.01 -6.10
CA LYS A 195 0.76 9.80 -7.45
C LYS A 195 -0.14 8.57 -7.56
N ALA A 196 -0.24 7.76 -6.52
CA ALA A 196 -1.08 6.56 -6.52
C ALA A 196 -2.56 6.92 -6.49
N VAL A 197 -3.35 6.29 -7.35
CA VAL A 197 -4.79 6.51 -7.44
C VAL A 197 -5.45 6.07 -6.15
N TYR A 198 -6.16 7.00 -5.53
CA TYR A 198 -6.95 6.74 -4.33
C TYR A 198 -8.11 5.79 -4.68
N GLY A 199 -8.14 4.66 -3.97
CA GLY A 199 -9.24 3.70 -4.08
C GLY A 199 -10.40 4.06 -3.15
N GLY A 200 -10.13 4.54 -1.95
CA GLY A 200 -11.20 4.65 -0.97
C GLY A 200 -10.66 4.53 0.44
N SER A 201 -11.53 4.13 1.34
CA SER A 201 -11.18 3.77 2.69
C SER A 201 -11.71 2.39 3.07
N ASP A 202 -11.08 1.75 4.04
CA ASP A 202 -11.62 0.55 4.66
C ASP A 202 -12.64 0.89 5.76
N GLU A 203 -13.20 -0.15 6.39
CA GLU A 203 -14.21 -0.05 7.45
C GLU A 203 -13.80 0.79 8.67
N ILE A 204 -12.50 0.97 8.92
CA ILE A 204 -11.97 1.83 9.97
C ILE A 204 -11.38 3.15 9.42
N ASN A 205 -11.87 3.54 8.24
CA ASN A 205 -11.55 4.76 7.52
C ASN A 205 -10.05 4.94 7.18
N ARG A 206 -9.29 3.84 7.04
CA ARG A 206 -7.89 3.92 6.57
C ARG A 206 -7.87 4.07 5.06
N PRO A 207 -7.04 4.96 4.50
CA PRO A 207 -6.94 5.16 3.08
C PRO A 207 -6.42 3.89 2.38
N THR A 208 -6.99 3.61 1.22
CA THR A 208 -6.61 2.49 0.35
C THR A 208 -6.24 3.00 -1.04
N LEU A 209 -5.25 2.35 -1.66
CA LEU A 209 -4.78 2.63 -3.01
C LEU A 209 -5.03 1.44 -3.91
N LEU A 210 -5.10 1.66 -5.22
CA LEU A 210 -5.33 0.61 -6.20
C LEU A 210 -4.05 -0.12 -6.59
N CYS A 211 -4.08 -1.45 -6.49
CA CYS A 211 -3.03 -2.31 -7.03
C CYS A 211 -3.61 -3.40 -7.93
N GLN A 212 -2.77 -4.01 -8.76
CA GLN A 212 -3.08 -5.24 -9.46
C GLN A 212 -1.93 -6.25 -9.32
N THR A 213 -2.24 -7.53 -9.37
CA THR A 213 -1.25 -8.61 -9.34
C THR A 213 -1.69 -9.74 -10.25
N GLU A 214 -0.72 -10.42 -10.86
CA GLU A 214 -0.96 -11.71 -11.48
C GLU A 214 -0.85 -12.80 -10.41
N TYR A 215 -1.84 -13.69 -10.34
CA TYR A 215 -1.82 -14.86 -9.48
C TYR A 215 -2.52 -16.01 -10.21
N ASN A 216 -1.88 -17.19 -10.29
CA ASN A 216 -2.39 -18.33 -11.05
C ASN A 216 -2.83 -17.97 -12.50
N HIS A 217 -1.99 -17.22 -13.22
CA HIS A 217 -2.24 -16.77 -14.60
C HIS A 217 -3.47 -15.88 -14.80
N MET A 218 -3.98 -15.28 -13.73
CA MET A 218 -5.10 -14.35 -13.75
C MET A 218 -4.72 -13.02 -13.12
N ASN A 219 -5.22 -11.93 -13.69
CA ASN A 219 -5.05 -10.59 -13.16
C ASN A 219 -6.13 -10.27 -12.13
N PHE A 220 -5.68 -9.96 -10.91
CA PHE A 220 -6.51 -9.51 -9.81
C PHE A 220 -6.27 -8.04 -9.57
N VAL A 221 -7.34 -7.27 -9.44
CA VAL A 221 -7.27 -5.94 -8.85
C VAL A 221 -7.48 -6.09 -7.35
N GLY A 222 -6.70 -5.34 -6.60
CA GLY A 222 -6.68 -5.36 -5.14
C GLY A 222 -6.48 -3.97 -4.58
N ARG A 223 -6.13 -3.94 -3.29
CA ARG A 223 -5.84 -2.73 -2.54
C ARG A 223 -4.49 -2.79 -1.86
N LEU A 224 -3.86 -1.63 -1.74
CA LEU A 224 -2.82 -1.37 -0.74
C LEU A 224 -3.46 -0.65 0.44
N SER A 225 -3.10 -1.02 1.66
CA SER A 225 -3.69 -0.45 2.87
C SER A 225 -2.64 -0.28 3.98
N VAL A 226 -2.90 0.65 4.89
CA VAL A 226 -2.05 0.90 6.06
C VAL A 226 -2.06 -0.33 6.99
N PRO A 227 -0.92 -0.75 7.59
CA PRO A 227 0.39 -0.07 7.60
C PRO A 227 1.26 -0.32 6.37
N ASP A 228 0.97 -1.35 5.59
CA ASP A 228 1.89 -1.89 4.60
C ASP A 228 1.45 -1.59 3.15
N PHE A 229 2.03 -0.56 2.54
CA PHE A 229 1.93 -0.29 1.10
C PHE A 229 2.88 -1.15 0.26
N ASP A 230 3.43 -2.21 0.86
CA ASP A 230 4.40 -3.13 0.27
C ASP A 230 3.78 -4.47 -0.13
N GLU A 231 2.47 -4.67 0.09
CA GLU A 231 1.74 -5.86 -0.34
C GLU A 231 0.38 -5.50 -0.94
N CYS A 232 0.09 -6.04 -2.13
CA CYS A 232 -1.23 -5.97 -2.73
C CYS A 232 -2.15 -7.03 -2.12
N GLN A 233 -3.24 -6.59 -1.51
CA GLN A 233 -4.28 -7.45 -0.95
C GLN A 233 -5.40 -7.62 -1.97
N PHE A 234 -5.78 -8.84 -2.29
CA PHE A 234 -6.81 -9.12 -3.29
C PHE A 234 -7.66 -10.32 -2.89
N LEU A 235 -8.87 -10.42 -3.45
CA LEU A 235 -9.78 -11.52 -3.16
C LEU A 235 -9.54 -12.71 -4.10
N PHE A 236 -9.32 -13.89 -3.52
CA PHE A 236 -9.16 -15.15 -4.24
C PHE A 236 -10.02 -16.23 -3.58
N TYR A 237 -11.01 -16.76 -4.31
CA TYR A 237 -11.99 -17.74 -3.80
C TYR A 237 -12.61 -17.40 -2.44
N GLY A 238 -12.99 -16.13 -2.24
CA GLY A 238 -13.56 -15.69 -0.96
C GLY A 238 -12.54 -15.63 0.19
N THR A 239 -11.25 -15.52 -0.12
CA THR A 239 -10.22 -15.29 0.89
C THR A 239 -9.34 -14.12 0.48
N VAL A 240 -8.84 -13.35 1.45
CA VAL A 240 -7.90 -12.26 1.17
C VAL A 240 -6.51 -12.85 1.02
N ALA A 241 -6.02 -12.87 -0.22
CA ALA A 241 -4.65 -13.21 -0.57
C ALA A 241 -3.77 -11.95 -0.59
N ARG A 242 -2.44 -12.15 -0.51
CA ARG A 242 -1.45 -11.07 -0.53
C ARG A 242 -0.35 -11.38 -1.53
N SER A 243 0.12 -10.35 -2.25
CA SER A 243 1.24 -10.45 -3.18
C SER A 243 2.24 -9.31 -2.96
N LYS A 244 3.53 -9.63 -2.95
CA LYS A 244 4.65 -8.66 -2.98
C LYS A 244 5.04 -8.25 -4.41
N VAL A 245 4.47 -8.90 -5.41
CA VAL A 245 4.71 -8.62 -6.83
C VAL A 245 3.42 -8.05 -7.39
N PHE A 246 3.35 -6.74 -7.54
CA PHE A 246 2.16 -6.04 -7.98
C PHE A 246 2.52 -4.74 -8.70
N ASP A 247 1.55 -4.22 -9.45
CA ASP A 247 1.57 -2.88 -9.97
C ASP A 247 0.61 -1.98 -9.18
N VAL A 248 0.89 -0.69 -9.18
CA VAL A 248 0.01 0.33 -8.58
C VAL A 248 -0.54 1.20 -9.67
N LEU A 249 -1.83 1.53 -9.57
CA LEU A 249 -2.43 2.47 -10.49
C LEU A 249 -1.98 3.87 -10.08
N VAL A 250 -1.30 4.58 -10.96
CA VAL A 250 -0.73 5.89 -10.70
C VAL A 250 -1.11 6.88 -11.78
N TYR A 251 -1.07 8.17 -11.45
CA TYR A 251 -1.09 9.24 -12.41
C TYR A 251 0.35 9.59 -12.86
N ASP A 252 0.59 9.57 -14.16
CA ASP A 252 1.91 9.75 -14.79
C ASP A 252 1.87 10.97 -15.72
N ILE A 253 2.49 12.06 -15.29
CA ILE A 253 2.72 13.30 -16.06
C ILE A 253 4.17 13.32 -16.52
#